data_AF-A0A6B2DUV2-F1
#
_entry.id   AF-A0A6B2DUV2-F1
#
_cell.length_a   1.000
_cell.length_b   1.000
_cell.length_c   1.000
_cell.angle_alpha   90.00
_cell.angle_beta   90.00
_cell.angle_gamma   90.00
#
_symmetry.space_group_name_H-M   'P 1'
#
loop_
_entity.id
_entity.type
_entity.pdbx_description
1 polymer ?
#
loop_
_entity_poly.entity_id
_entity_poly.type
_entity_poly.pdbx_seq_one_letter_code
_entity_poly.pdbx_strand_id
1 'polypeptide(L)'
;TAVLRPGVAEHYAYDVLGHLVSSSPGTGPEAGPRRYTGGVLEAAGAVRYAHDAQGRLVRRSIGDLTWTFAWDAQDHLTAVRTPDGAEWRYHYDALDRRIAKQRLDAAGAVAEQVEFTWDGNALVEARHTLGGAPVETWTWVHHPDDGRPVAQAVTTPDGRTRLAALVTDDIGTPVELVGVDGVVRAVRTSLWGLSGAGAAETPLRFPGQYLDRETGLHYNVFRYYDPANARYISPDPLGLAPAPNPLTYVGDPLMAADPLGLTSGGFGSDPADQRRFSGRTNAGKCSKAATQAAAPYPKTKPKKGSGSGGTSSNQPSGPSKPWGSKNPVSGRTTSQGGGTTSGNQVLDGSPRPGGSKPQPGELTDVKDLENTKHSSYSPELQNELNKVNGYNPDGKNRWIRGHLQNDNLGGPGLSDNMTPLTSTANKNMSGSFEGPLKNANVRLDQLKSKLPSDADLNRAGFSPSEYNKVRDDIKNLHVEYSVNASPNVKFPNSPNPFERSIRDHLELNAEYKGLTPEVQKYIAFAKEKNFLPQFPPKGTKMDTLTGAFS
;
A
#
# COMPACT_ATOMS: atom_id res chain seq x y z
N THR A 1 2.20 6.88 14.20
CA THR A 1 2.46 5.46 14.51
C THR A 1 3.67 5.33 15.42
N ALA A 2 3.73 4.30 16.26
CA ALA A 2 4.92 3.98 17.06
C ALA A 2 5.20 2.48 17.01
N VAL A 3 6.47 2.10 17.03
CA VAL A 3 6.95 0.72 17.11
C VAL A 3 7.70 0.56 18.42
N LEU A 4 7.26 -0.40 19.23
CA LEU A 4 7.82 -0.66 20.55
C LEU A 4 8.61 -1.96 20.52
N ARG A 5 9.88 -1.90 20.90
CA ARG A 5 10.78 -3.04 21.11
C ARG A 5 11.32 -2.96 22.54
N PRO A 6 11.75 -4.06 23.18
CA PRO A 6 12.38 -4.00 24.49
C PRO A 6 13.56 -3.02 24.52
N GLY A 7 13.42 -1.93 25.29
CA GLY A 7 14.43 -0.87 25.41
C GLY A 7 14.50 0.16 24.26
N VAL A 8 13.68 0.07 23.22
CA VAL A 8 13.67 1.00 22.07
C VAL A 8 12.25 1.33 21.64
N ALA A 9 11.91 2.62 21.57
CA ALA A 9 10.67 3.11 20.98
C ALA A 9 10.98 3.95 19.74
N GLU A 10 10.38 3.59 18.61
CA GLU A 10 10.43 4.37 17.37
C GLU A 10 9.07 5.03 17.13
N HIS A 11 9.06 6.29 16.67
CA HIS A 11 7.85 7.04 16.36
C HIS A 11 7.94 7.62 14.96
N TYR A 12 6.84 7.52 14.21
CA TYR A 12 6.72 8.00 12.84
C TYR A 12 5.40 8.75 12.66
N ALA A 13 5.46 9.94 12.08
CA ALA A 13 4.30 10.74 11.70
C ALA A 13 4.29 10.97 10.18
N TYR A 14 3.11 10.99 9.59
CA TYR A 14 2.91 11.11 8.14
C TYR A 14 1.91 12.24 7.82
N ASP A 15 2.01 12.81 6.64
CA ASP A 15 0.97 13.69 6.08
C ASP A 15 -0.16 12.89 5.41
N VAL A 16 -1.19 13.60 4.93
CA VAL A 16 -2.35 13.01 4.24
C VAL A 16 -2.03 12.39 2.87
N LEU A 17 -0.82 12.55 2.36
CA LEU A 17 -0.32 11.97 1.11
C LEU A 17 0.65 10.79 1.37
N GLY A 18 0.77 10.37 2.63
CA GLY A 18 1.65 9.28 3.07
C GLY A 18 3.12 9.66 3.21
N HIS A 19 3.49 10.94 3.09
CA HIS A 19 4.89 11.34 3.27
C HIS A 19 5.28 11.32 4.75
N LEU A 20 6.45 10.77 5.06
CA LEU A 20 7.03 10.79 6.40
C LEU A 20 7.38 12.24 6.82
N VAL A 21 6.61 12.86 7.72
CA VAL A 21 6.87 14.23 8.19
C VAL A 21 7.83 14.28 9.38
N SER A 22 7.92 13.23 10.20
CA SER A 22 8.94 13.11 11.24
C SER A 22 9.18 11.67 11.67
N SER A 23 10.42 11.38 12.08
CA SER A 23 10.82 10.10 12.66
C SER A 23 11.66 10.31 13.93
N SER A 24 11.41 9.54 14.98
CA SER A 24 12.14 9.51 16.25
C SER A 24 12.48 8.04 16.63
N PRO A 25 13.62 7.73 17.26
CA PRO A 25 14.72 8.64 17.58
C PRO A 25 15.40 9.22 16.34
N GLY A 26 15.20 8.60 15.16
CA GLY A 26 15.75 9.07 13.88
C GLY A 26 17.27 8.96 13.85
N THR A 27 17.80 7.79 13.45
CA THR A 27 19.25 7.57 13.50
C THR A 27 19.96 8.24 12.33
N GLY A 28 20.44 9.47 12.53
CA GLY A 28 21.28 10.15 11.54
C GLY A 28 20.99 11.66 11.41
N PRO A 29 21.62 12.33 10.43
CA PRO A 29 21.44 13.76 10.17
C PRO A 29 20.03 14.12 9.67
N GLU A 30 19.25 13.13 9.20
CA GLU A 30 17.83 13.23 8.87
C GLU A 30 16.91 13.33 10.11
N ALA A 31 17.44 13.27 11.33
CA ALA A 31 16.65 13.45 12.55
C ALA A 31 15.95 14.82 12.58
N GLY A 32 14.62 14.82 12.79
CA GLY A 32 13.80 16.04 12.85
C GLY A 32 12.69 16.10 11.79
N PRO A 33 12.11 17.30 11.54
CA PRO A 33 11.02 17.45 10.59
C PRO A 33 11.48 17.27 9.14
N ARG A 34 10.59 16.73 8.30
CA ARG A 34 10.71 16.76 6.83
C ARG A 34 9.92 17.92 6.26
N ARG A 35 10.41 18.50 5.16
CA ARG A 35 9.72 19.56 4.40
C ARG A 35 9.56 19.13 2.95
N TYR A 36 8.34 19.25 2.45
CA TYR A 36 7.95 18.87 1.09
C TYR A 36 7.36 20.06 0.34
N THR A 37 7.59 20.10 -0.97
CA THR A 37 6.92 21.02 -1.90
C THR A 37 6.36 20.18 -3.05
N GLY A 38 5.04 20.16 -3.24
CA GLY A 38 4.39 19.34 -4.27
C GLY A 38 4.67 17.83 -4.16
N GLY A 39 4.94 17.31 -2.95
CA GLY A 39 5.30 15.91 -2.70
C GLY A 39 6.80 15.56 -2.87
N VAL A 40 7.59 16.49 -3.41
CA VAL A 40 9.05 16.37 -3.49
C VAL A 40 9.68 16.73 -2.15
N LEU A 41 10.62 15.91 -1.66
CA LEU A 41 11.32 16.16 -0.40
C LEU A 41 12.39 17.25 -0.64
N GLU A 42 12.39 18.32 0.15
CA GLU A 42 13.43 19.35 0.08
C GLU A 42 14.40 19.29 1.27
N ALA A 43 13.94 18.80 2.43
CA ALA A 43 14.76 18.73 3.63
C ALA A 43 14.25 17.65 4.59
N ALA A 44 15.18 17.01 5.30
CA ALA A 44 14.92 16.16 6.46
C ALA A 44 15.97 16.50 7.54
N GLY A 45 15.56 17.08 8.66
CA GLY A 45 16.50 17.49 9.71
C GLY A 45 17.59 18.45 9.20
N ALA A 46 18.86 18.07 9.35
CA ALA A 46 20.01 18.81 8.83
C ALA A 46 20.24 18.65 7.31
N VAL A 47 19.62 17.64 6.69
CA VAL A 47 19.86 17.25 5.29
C VAL A 47 18.99 18.05 4.34
N ARG A 48 19.54 18.39 3.17
CA ARG A 48 18.84 19.04 2.06
C ARG A 48 18.88 18.15 0.83
N TYR A 49 17.79 18.16 0.06
CA TYR A 49 17.59 17.35 -1.12
C TYR A 49 17.18 18.25 -2.28
N ALA A 50 17.76 18.03 -3.46
CA ALA A 50 17.35 18.67 -4.71
C ALA A 50 17.08 17.61 -5.76
N HIS A 51 16.00 17.79 -6.50
CA HIS A 51 15.49 16.86 -7.50
C HIS A 51 15.46 17.54 -8.87
N ASP A 52 15.53 16.75 -9.95
CA ASP A 52 15.32 17.25 -11.30
C ASP A 52 13.82 17.45 -11.64
N ALA A 53 13.53 17.87 -12.87
CA ALA A 53 12.17 18.08 -13.34
C ALA A 53 11.33 16.79 -13.47
N GLN A 54 11.96 15.61 -13.44
CA GLN A 54 11.29 14.31 -13.34
C GLN A 54 11.07 13.87 -11.89
N GLY A 55 11.53 14.64 -10.90
CA GLY A 55 11.42 14.30 -9.48
C GLY A 55 12.45 13.27 -9.00
N ARG A 56 13.55 13.06 -9.74
CA ARG A 56 14.66 12.17 -9.35
C ARG A 56 15.68 12.96 -8.53
N LEU A 57 16.18 12.38 -7.44
CA LEU A 57 17.18 13.01 -6.58
C LEU A 57 18.47 13.27 -7.34
N VAL A 58 18.91 14.52 -7.47
CA VAL A 58 20.18 14.90 -8.13
C VAL A 58 21.24 15.42 -7.15
N ARG A 59 20.83 15.85 -5.95
CA ARG A 59 21.76 16.27 -4.89
C ARG A 59 21.20 15.99 -3.50
N ARG A 60 22.04 15.47 -2.60
CA ARG A 60 21.81 15.40 -1.15
C ARG A 60 22.97 16.10 -0.45
N SER A 61 22.71 16.97 0.53
CA SER A 61 23.79 17.69 1.24
C SER A 61 23.54 17.87 2.74
N ILE A 62 24.62 17.81 3.52
CA ILE A 62 24.64 17.90 4.98
C ILE A 62 25.78 18.87 5.37
N GLY A 63 25.44 20.14 5.59
CA GLY A 63 26.46 21.20 5.58
C GLY A 63 27.20 21.19 4.25
N ASP A 64 28.53 21.14 4.30
CA ASP A 64 29.39 21.09 3.11
C ASP A 64 29.47 19.70 2.47
N LEU A 65 29.09 18.63 3.19
CA LEU A 65 29.13 17.26 2.67
C LEU A 65 28.05 17.09 1.60
N THR A 66 28.44 16.88 0.34
CA THR A 66 27.51 16.82 -0.79
C THR A 66 27.66 15.51 -1.58
N TRP A 67 26.54 14.84 -1.81
CA TRP A 67 26.38 13.79 -2.81
C TRP A 67 25.71 14.37 -4.04
N THR A 68 26.19 14.01 -5.23
CA THR A 68 25.49 14.29 -6.50
C THR A 68 25.18 12.99 -7.22
N PHE A 69 24.04 12.95 -7.90
CA PHE A 69 23.46 11.76 -8.50
C PHE A 69 23.15 12.07 -9.97
N ALA A 70 23.62 11.22 -10.88
CA ALA A 70 23.43 11.35 -12.33
C ALA A 70 22.59 10.20 -12.85
N TRP A 71 21.62 10.52 -13.71
CA TRP A 71 20.61 9.60 -14.23
C TRP A 71 20.65 9.58 -15.76
N ASP A 72 20.33 8.44 -16.37
CA ASP A 72 20.12 8.34 -17.82
C ASP A 72 18.68 8.69 -18.24
N ALA A 73 18.30 8.38 -19.48
CA ALA A 73 16.96 8.61 -20.02
C ALA A 73 15.99 7.44 -19.74
N GLN A 74 16.46 6.40 -19.06
CA GLN A 74 15.71 5.21 -18.65
C GLN A 74 15.42 5.23 -17.13
N ASP A 75 15.72 6.35 -16.47
CA ASP A 75 15.62 6.55 -15.03
C ASP A 75 16.54 5.62 -14.19
N HIS A 76 17.64 5.14 -14.78
CA HIS A 76 18.72 4.48 -14.05
C HIS A 76 19.69 5.49 -13.44
N LEU A 77 20.07 5.29 -12.18
CA LEU A 77 21.19 6.00 -11.55
C LEU A 77 22.49 5.48 -12.16
N THR A 78 23.15 6.27 -13.01
CA THR A 78 24.37 5.85 -13.74
C THR A 78 25.65 6.27 -13.03
N ALA A 79 25.63 7.34 -12.24
CA ALA A 79 26.77 7.73 -11.42
C ALA A 79 26.39 8.46 -10.13
N VAL A 80 27.26 8.36 -9.13
CA VAL A 80 27.23 9.16 -7.90
C VAL A 80 28.60 9.75 -7.64
N ARG A 81 28.68 11.00 -7.19
CA ARG A 81 29.89 11.52 -6.53
C ARG A 81 29.62 11.71 -5.05
N THR A 82 30.48 11.15 -4.21
CA THR A 82 30.40 11.22 -2.75
C THR A 82 31.18 12.43 -2.19
N PRO A 83 30.95 12.84 -0.92
CA PRO A 83 31.56 14.04 -0.35
C PRO A 83 33.10 14.03 -0.26
N ASP A 84 33.71 12.85 -0.25
CA ASP A 84 35.16 12.63 -0.31
C ASP A 84 35.75 12.80 -1.73
N GLY A 85 34.89 13.10 -2.72
CA GLY A 85 35.26 13.30 -4.12
C GLY A 85 35.30 12.02 -4.97
N ALA A 86 35.04 10.84 -4.40
CA ALA A 86 35.03 9.61 -5.18
C ALA A 86 33.84 9.57 -6.16
N GLU A 87 34.11 9.15 -7.40
CA GLU A 87 33.07 8.89 -8.41
C GLU A 87 32.75 7.40 -8.46
N TRP A 88 31.49 7.07 -8.27
CA TRP A 88 30.90 5.76 -8.47
C TRP A 88 30.13 5.72 -9.78
N ARG A 89 30.23 4.64 -10.53
CA ARG A 89 29.46 4.34 -11.74
C ARG A 89 28.71 3.03 -11.59
N TYR A 90 27.52 2.97 -12.18
CA TYR A 90 26.62 1.82 -12.11
C TYR A 90 26.29 1.34 -13.53
N HIS A 91 26.32 0.02 -13.74
CA HIS A 91 26.09 -0.61 -15.04
C HIS A 91 24.92 -1.57 -14.95
N TYR A 92 24.08 -1.58 -16.00
CA TYR A 92 22.82 -2.30 -16.06
C TYR A 92 22.78 -3.22 -17.28
N ASP A 93 22.04 -4.32 -17.19
CA ASP A 93 21.73 -5.16 -18.35
C ASP A 93 20.46 -4.70 -19.09
N ALA A 94 20.10 -5.40 -20.16
CA ALA A 94 18.93 -5.09 -20.98
C ALA A 94 17.58 -5.53 -20.33
N LEU A 95 17.59 -5.94 -19.07
CA LEU A 95 16.42 -6.18 -18.23
C LEU A 95 16.39 -5.19 -17.04
N ASP A 96 17.14 -4.09 -17.17
CA ASP A 96 17.27 -2.99 -16.20
C ASP A 96 17.82 -3.43 -14.82
N ARG A 97 18.46 -4.61 -14.75
CA ARG A 97 19.12 -5.09 -13.53
C ARG A 97 20.56 -4.59 -13.49
N ARG A 98 20.96 -4.01 -12.36
CA ARG A 98 22.35 -3.61 -12.13
C ARG A 98 23.29 -4.82 -12.08
N ILE A 99 24.24 -4.87 -13.01
CA ILE A 99 25.24 -5.92 -13.15
C ILE A 99 26.61 -5.53 -12.58
N ALA A 100 26.90 -4.24 -12.39
CA ALA A 100 28.10 -3.81 -11.68
C ALA A 100 27.94 -2.45 -11.01
N LYS A 101 28.75 -2.21 -9.97
CA LYS A 101 29.13 -0.87 -9.52
C LYS A 101 30.65 -0.73 -9.43
N GLN A 102 31.16 0.44 -9.76
CA GLN A 102 32.60 0.73 -9.86
C GLN A 102 32.92 2.05 -9.16
N ARG A 103 33.89 2.07 -8.25
CA ARG A 103 34.51 3.32 -7.76
C ARG A 103 35.74 3.62 -8.58
N LEU A 104 35.89 4.87 -8.99
CA LEU A 104 37.05 5.33 -9.75
C LEU A 104 38.13 5.92 -8.85
N ASP A 105 39.38 5.87 -9.32
CA ASP A 105 40.47 6.70 -8.80
C ASP A 105 40.49 8.10 -9.45
N ALA A 106 41.44 8.93 -9.03
CA ALA A 106 41.62 10.28 -9.55
C ALA A 106 42.07 10.34 -11.03
N ALA A 107 42.52 9.22 -11.61
CA ALA A 107 42.84 9.11 -13.04
C ALA A 107 41.64 8.60 -13.88
N GLY A 108 40.53 8.24 -13.23
CA GLY A 108 39.34 7.70 -13.86
C GLY A 108 39.40 6.19 -14.14
N ALA A 109 40.41 5.49 -13.62
CA ALA A 109 40.49 4.03 -13.69
C ALA A 109 39.66 3.38 -12.57
N VAL A 110 39.25 2.13 -12.76
CA VAL A 110 38.44 1.39 -11.79
C VAL A 110 39.31 0.96 -10.61
N ALA A 111 39.10 1.60 -9.45
CA ALA A 111 39.81 1.31 -8.22
C ALA A 111 39.15 0.17 -7.43
N GLU A 112 37.83 0.05 -7.51
CA GLU A 112 37.00 -0.91 -6.78
C GLU A 112 35.81 -1.29 -7.65
N GLN A 113 35.44 -2.56 -7.69
CA GLN A 113 34.30 -3.05 -8.47
C GLN A 113 33.56 -4.16 -7.74
N VAL A 114 32.23 -4.06 -7.72
CA VAL A 114 31.34 -5.15 -7.32
C VAL A 114 30.51 -5.57 -8.54
N GLU A 115 30.64 -6.82 -8.96
CA GLU A 115 29.85 -7.43 -10.04
C GLU A 115 28.70 -8.24 -9.45
N PHE A 116 27.52 -8.19 -10.06
CA PHE A 116 26.29 -8.78 -9.54
C PHE A 116 25.76 -9.86 -10.49
N THR A 117 25.52 -11.07 -9.97
CA THR A 117 24.94 -12.20 -10.73
C THR A 117 23.49 -12.45 -10.28
N TRP A 118 22.60 -12.68 -11.25
CA TRP A 118 21.16 -12.76 -11.05
C TRP A 118 20.59 -14.09 -11.54
N ASP A 119 19.66 -14.68 -10.78
CA ASP A 119 18.77 -15.76 -11.22
C ASP A 119 17.33 -15.24 -11.27
N GLY A 120 16.76 -15.12 -12.47
CA GLY A 120 15.56 -14.30 -12.68
C GLY A 120 15.79 -12.87 -12.15
N ASN A 121 14.94 -12.41 -11.22
CA ASN A 121 15.14 -11.13 -10.53
C ASN A 121 15.71 -11.28 -9.10
N ALA A 122 16.18 -12.47 -8.72
CA ALA A 122 16.86 -12.70 -7.44
C ALA A 122 18.37 -12.46 -7.58
N LEU A 123 18.95 -11.63 -6.70
CA LEU A 123 20.39 -11.40 -6.63
C LEU A 123 21.07 -12.59 -5.96
N VAL A 124 21.83 -13.40 -6.71
CA VAL A 124 22.43 -14.64 -6.19
C VAL A 124 23.92 -14.52 -5.86
N GLU A 125 24.63 -13.52 -6.40
CA GLU A 125 26.06 -13.34 -6.16
C GLU A 125 26.48 -11.87 -6.23
N ALA A 126 27.48 -11.48 -5.42
CA ALA A 126 28.19 -10.21 -5.56
C ALA A 126 29.71 -10.44 -5.42
N ARG A 127 30.48 -10.23 -6.49
CA ARG A 127 31.94 -10.40 -6.53
C ARG A 127 32.63 -9.06 -6.33
N HIS A 128 33.36 -8.90 -5.23
CA HIS A 128 34.08 -7.68 -4.91
C HIS A 128 35.56 -7.80 -5.30
N THR A 129 36.05 -6.80 -6.05
CA THR A 129 37.46 -6.64 -6.44
C THR A 129 37.96 -5.24 -6.10
N LEU A 130 39.24 -5.13 -5.74
CA LEU A 130 39.94 -3.89 -5.41
C LEU A 130 41.28 -3.87 -6.17
N GLY A 131 41.53 -2.83 -6.97
CA GLY A 131 42.69 -2.76 -7.87
C GLY A 131 42.76 -3.92 -8.88
N GLY A 132 41.61 -4.51 -9.24
CA GLY A 132 41.52 -5.72 -10.07
C GLY A 132 41.80 -7.05 -9.35
N ALA A 133 42.24 -7.02 -8.08
CA ALA A 133 42.40 -8.23 -7.27
C ALA A 133 41.07 -8.61 -6.60
N PRO A 134 40.67 -9.89 -6.55
CA PRO A 134 39.51 -10.34 -5.79
C PRO A 134 39.69 -10.08 -4.29
N VAL A 135 38.62 -9.63 -3.62
CA VAL A 135 38.57 -9.35 -2.17
C VAL A 135 37.69 -10.36 -1.47
N GLU A 136 36.46 -10.54 -1.95
CA GLU A 136 35.49 -11.51 -1.44
C GLU A 136 34.37 -11.73 -2.47
N THR A 137 33.76 -12.90 -2.45
CA THR A 137 32.51 -13.18 -3.18
C THR A 137 31.41 -13.51 -2.19
N TRP A 138 30.32 -12.76 -2.25
CA TRP A 138 29.09 -13.04 -1.53
C TRP A 138 28.19 -13.89 -2.42
N THR A 139 27.56 -14.91 -1.86
CA THR A 139 26.60 -15.77 -2.57
C THR A 139 25.38 -15.99 -1.68
N TRP A 140 24.18 -15.89 -2.25
CA TRP A 140 22.92 -16.06 -1.53
C TRP A 140 22.08 -17.18 -2.13
N VAL A 141 21.62 -18.09 -1.28
CA VAL A 141 20.65 -19.13 -1.63
C VAL A 141 19.28 -18.63 -1.21
N HIS A 142 18.33 -18.68 -2.14
CA HIS A 142 16.94 -18.31 -1.92
C HIS A 142 16.04 -19.55 -1.87
N HIS A 143 14.95 -19.47 -1.12
CA HIS A 143 13.96 -20.53 -1.04
C HIS A 143 13.19 -20.64 -2.38
N PRO A 144 12.99 -21.84 -2.93
CA PRO A 144 12.47 -22.00 -4.30
C PRO A 144 11.02 -21.54 -4.49
N ASP A 145 10.17 -21.64 -3.45
CA ASP A 145 8.72 -21.40 -3.58
C ASP A 145 8.26 -19.95 -3.35
N ASP A 146 9.11 -19.11 -2.74
CA ASP A 146 8.77 -17.74 -2.34
C ASP A 146 9.94 -16.75 -2.40
N GLY A 147 11.14 -17.17 -2.78
CA GLY A 147 12.26 -16.27 -3.05
C GLY A 147 12.90 -15.60 -1.83
N ARG A 148 12.52 -15.95 -0.59
CA ARG A 148 13.17 -15.40 0.61
C ARG A 148 14.61 -15.94 0.74
N PRO A 149 15.59 -15.15 1.20
CA PRO A 149 16.96 -15.61 1.35
C PRO A 149 17.08 -16.56 2.55
N VAL A 150 17.73 -17.72 2.38
CA VAL A 150 17.85 -18.76 3.41
C VAL A 150 19.30 -19.06 3.84
N ALA A 151 20.28 -18.76 2.99
CA ALA A 151 21.69 -18.89 3.35
C ALA A 151 22.55 -17.85 2.64
N GLN A 152 23.66 -17.50 3.28
CA GLN A 152 24.70 -16.62 2.76
C GLN A 152 26.06 -17.29 2.91
N ALA A 153 26.84 -17.31 1.84
CA ALA A 153 28.26 -17.64 1.85
C ALA A 153 29.09 -16.39 1.54
N VAL A 154 30.22 -16.22 2.22
CA VAL A 154 31.25 -15.23 1.89
C VAL A 154 32.58 -15.96 1.69
N THR A 155 33.09 -15.96 0.47
CA THR A 155 34.31 -16.68 0.07
C THR A 155 35.45 -15.71 -0.18
N THR A 156 36.57 -15.88 0.52
CA THR A 156 37.80 -15.09 0.34
C THR A 156 38.66 -15.66 -0.81
N PRO A 157 39.68 -14.92 -1.31
CA PRO A 157 40.41 -15.29 -2.53
C PRO A 157 41.25 -16.56 -2.40
N ASP A 158 41.53 -16.98 -1.18
CA ASP A 158 42.19 -18.25 -0.82
C ASP A 158 41.21 -19.43 -0.72
N GLY A 159 39.94 -19.24 -1.11
CA GLY A 159 38.91 -20.27 -1.13
C GLY A 159 38.27 -20.58 0.22
N ARG A 160 38.64 -19.89 1.31
CA ARG A 160 37.94 -20.06 2.59
C ARG A 160 36.55 -19.46 2.50
N THR A 161 35.53 -20.23 2.88
CA THR A 161 34.13 -19.79 2.84
C THR A 161 33.52 -19.74 4.25
N ARG A 162 32.97 -18.59 4.62
CA ARG A 162 32.14 -18.39 5.81
C ARG A 162 30.67 -18.54 5.43
N LEU A 163 30.03 -19.61 5.91
CA LEU A 163 28.60 -19.87 5.72
C LEU A 163 27.78 -19.39 6.92
N ALA A 164 26.60 -18.83 6.66
CA ALA A 164 25.56 -18.59 7.65
C ALA A 164 24.17 -18.90 7.09
N ALA A 165 23.28 -19.45 7.91
CA ALA A 165 21.85 -19.47 7.61
C ALA A 165 21.27 -18.06 7.85
N LEU A 166 20.36 -17.62 6.99
CA LEU A 166 19.63 -16.37 7.15
C LEU A 166 18.26 -16.68 7.76
N VAL A 167 17.98 -16.06 8.92
CA VAL A 167 16.65 -16.03 9.52
C VAL A 167 15.99 -14.73 9.08
N THR A 168 14.77 -14.84 8.53
CA THR A 168 14.00 -13.68 8.07
C THR A 168 12.80 -13.41 8.98
N ASP A 169 12.25 -12.20 8.87
CA ASP A 169 10.87 -11.92 9.28
C ASP A 169 9.84 -12.52 8.29
N ASP A 170 8.56 -12.25 8.53
CA ASP A 170 7.41 -12.78 7.76
C ASP A 170 7.37 -12.28 6.30
N ILE A 171 8.00 -11.15 5.98
CA ILE A 171 8.09 -10.63 4.60
C ILE A 171 9.36 -11.08 3.86
N GLY A 172 10.37 -11.59 4.57
CA GLY A 172 11.63 -12.07 4.00
C GLY A 172 12.84 -11.17 4.24
N THR A 173 12.74 -10.16 5.11
CA THR A 173 13.89 -9.32 5.53
C THR A 173 14.82 -10.12 6.42
N PRO A 174 16.14 -10.18 6.18
CA PRO A 174 17.09 -10.79 7.12
C PRO A 174 17.11 -10.07 8.48
N VAL A 175 16.82 -10.82 9.55
CA VAL A 175 16.84 -10.32 10.93
C VAL A 175 17.97 -10.93 11.76
N GLU A 176 18.43 -12.15 11.44
CA GLU A 176 19.56 -12.82 12.13
C GLU A 176 20.37 -13.69 11.16
N LEU A 177 21.68 -13.79 11.39
CA LEU A 177 22.59 -14.73 10.74
C LEU A 177 23.05 -15.77 11.75
N VAL A 178 22.84 -17.06 11.46
CA VAL A 178 23.34 -18.16 12.30
C VAL A 178 24.55 -18.78 11.62
N GLY A 179 25.74 -18.61 12.20
CA GLY A 179 26.96 -19.22 11.70
C GLY A 179 27.01 -20.74 11.92
N VAL A 180 27.90 -21.42 11.18
CA VAL A 180 28.17 -22.86 11.34
C VAL A 180 28.77 -23.22 12.72
N ASP A 181 29.28 -22.22 13.42
CA ASP A 181 29.75 -22.24 14.81
C ASP A 181 28.60 -22.14 15.84
N GLY A 182 27.35 -21.98 15.38
CA GLY A 182 26.18 -21.72 16.22
C GLY A 182 26.08 -20.27 16.72
N VAL A 183 26.99 -19.37 16.32
CA VAL A 183 26.96 -17.98 16.74
C VAL A 183 25.89 -17.22 15.97
N VAL A 184 24.90 -16.70 16.69
CA VAL A 184 23.83 -15.85 16.16
C VAL A 184 24.30 -14.39 16.13
N ARG A 185 24.22 -13.75 14.96
CA ARG A 185 24.53 -12.33 14.75
C ARG A 185 23.27 -11.61 14.27
N ALA A 186 22.78 -10.71 15.10
CA ALA A 186 21.57 -9.95 14.82
C ALA A 186 21.79 -8.88 13.73
N VAL A 187 20.87 -8.83 12.77
CA VAL A 187 20.68 -7.68 11.87
C VAL A 187 19.65 -6.78 12.54
N ARG A 188 20.04 -5.55 12.88
CA ARG A 188 19.16 -4.59 13.57
C ARG A 188 19.00 -3.34 12.70
N THR A 189 17.75 -3.04 12.36
CA THR A 189 17.31 -1.89 11.56
C THR A 189 16.15 -1.19 12.23
N SER A 190 15.88 0.06 11.86
CA SER A 190 14.59 0.71 12.13
C SER A 190 13.43 -0.01 11.42
N LEU A 191 12.18 0.39 11.70
CA LEU A 191 10.99 -0.02 10.96
C LEU A 191 11.17 0.09 9.43
N TRP A 192 11.84 1.13 8.96
CA TRP A 192 12.06 1.42 7.54
C TRP A 192 13.41 0.92 7.02
N GLY A 193 14.02 -0.06 7.68
CA GLY A 193 15.24 -0.72 7.22
C GLY A 193 16.54 0.05 7.46
N LEU A 194 16.51 1.19 8.17
CA LEU A 194 17.70 2.00 8.43
C LEU A 194 18.63 1.28 9.41
N SER A 195 19.82 0.90 8.96
CA SER A 195 20.86 0.26 9.78
C SER A 195 21.84 1.29 10.34
N GLY A 196 22.31 1.09 11.58
CA GLY A 196 23.39 1.89 12.16
C GLY A 196 24.73 1.73 11.44
N ALA A 197 25.68 2.63 11.72
CA ALA A 197 27.01 2.62 11.10
C ALA A 197 27.84 1.40 11.55
N GLY A 198 28.36 0.64 10.60
CA GLY A 198 29.21 -0.53 10.84
C GLY A 198 29.34 -1.43 9.62
N ALA A 199 30.22 -2.43 9.69
CA ALA A 199 30.31 -3.47 8.67
C ALA A 199 29.07 -4.36 8.75
N ALA A 200 28.11 -4.16 7.85
CA ALA A 200 26.89 -4.96 7.83
C ALA A 200 27.20 -6.44 7.52
N GLU A 201 26.82 -7.34 8.43
CA GLU A 201 26.94 -8.81 8.31
C GLU A 201 26.27 -9.40 7.06
N THR A 202 25.29 -8.67 6.52
CA THR A 202 24.72 -8.88 5.18
C THR A 202 24.42 -7.53 4.51
N PRO A 203 24.66 -7.38 3.19
CA PRO A 203 24.20 -6.22 2.44
C PRO A 203 22.73 -6.33 2.03
N LEU A 204 22.09 -7.51 2.15
CA LEU A 204 20.66 -7.66 1.89
C LEU A 204 19.83 -6.82 2.88
N ARG A 205 18.69 -6.30 2.42
CA ARG A 205 17.78 -5.45 3.21
C ARG A 205 16.36 -6.03 3.14
N PHE A 206 15.33 -5.23 2.92
CA PHE A 206 14.01 -5.77 2.56
C PHE A 206 14.14 -6.69 1.32
N PRO A 207 13.15 -7.57 1.05
CA PRO A 207 13.13 -8.36 -0.18
C PRO A 207 13.46 -7.52 -1.42
N GLY A 208 14.34 -8.03 -2.29
CA GLY A 208 14.83 -7.32 -3.49
C GLY A 208 15.95 -6.29 -3.26
N GLN A 209 16.25 -5.93 -2.01
CA GLN A 209 17.10 -4.78 -1.70
C GLN A 209 18.56 -5.13 -1.32
N TYR A 210 19.50 -4.31 -1.81
CA TYR A 210 20.94 -4.37 -1.52
C TYR A 210 21.47 -3.01 -1.05
N LEU A 211 22.18 -2.96 0.09
CA LEU A 211 22.78 -1.72 0.63
C LEU A 211 23.99 -1.25 -0.18
N ASP A 212 23.90 -0.03 -0.70
CA ASP A 212 25.04 0.73 -1.22
C ASP A 212 25.67 1.60 -0.13
N ARG A 213 26.78 1.13 0.45
CA ARG A 213 27.49 1.79 1.56
C ARG A 213 27.95 3.21 1.23
N GLU A 214 28.23 3.51 -0.04
CA GLU A 214 28.68 4.82 -0.52
C GLU A 214 27.59 5.91 -0.45
N THR A 215 26.31 5.52 -0.47
CA THR A 215 25.16 6.44 -0.38
C THR A 215 24.29 6.20 0.86
N GLY A 216 24.35 5.03 1.47
CA GLY A 216 23.37 4.57 2.47
C GLY A 216 22.01 4.21 1.89
N LEU A 217 21.85 4.26 0.56
CA LEU A 217 20.62 3.86 -0.13
C LEU A 217 20.58 2.34 -0.29
N HIS A 218 19.37 1.83 -0.47
CA HIS A 218 19.16 0.45 -0.86
C HIS A 218 18.79 0.39 -2.34
N TYR A 219 19.65 -0.17 -3.18
CA TYR A 219 19.30 -0.51 -4.55
C TYR A 219 18.22 -1.61 -4.53
N ASN A 220 17.10 -1.38 -5.21
CA ASN A 220 15.92 -2.25 -5.24
C ASN A 220 15.47 -2.46 -6.70
N VAL A 221 16.21 -3.28 -7.43
CA VAL A 221 16.05 -3.59 -8.87
C VAL A 221 15.79 -2.35 -9.75
N PHE A 222 14.53 -1.95 -9.95
CA PHE A 222 14.17 -0.82 -10.81
C PHE A 222 14.23 0.56 -10.12
N ARG A 223 14.41 0.63 -8.78
CA ARG A 223 14.49 1.90 -8.02
C ARG A 223 15.57 1.88 -6.94
N TYR A 224 15.85 3.05 -6.36
CA TYR A 224 16.71 3.22 -5.18
C TYR A 224 15.89 3.74 -3.99
N TYR A 225 15.90 2.99 -2.90
CA TYR A 225 15.15 3.26 -1.68
C TYR A 225 16.01 3.99 -0.63
N ASP A 226 15.44 5.03 -0.03
CA ASP A 226 16.01 5.79 1.08
C ASP A 226 15.35 5.34 2.41
N PRO A 227 16.03 4.52 3.23
CA PRO A 227 15.51 4.05 4.50
C PRO A 227 15.39 5.15 5.57
N ALA A 228 16.08 6.30 5.41
CA ALA A 228 15.96 7.42 6.33
C ALA A 228 14.70 8.26 6.07
N ASN A 229 14.14 8.19 4.85
CA ASN A 229 12.92 8.92 4.47
C ASN A 229 11.74 8.02 4.07
N ALA A 230 11.88 6.70 4.26
CA ALA A 230 10.85 5.70 3.97
C ALA A 230 10.31 5.74 2.52
N ARG A 231 11.15 6.14 1.56
CA ARG A 231 10.69 6.47 0.20
C ARG A 231 11.72 6.12 -0.87
N TYR A 232 11.29 6.01 -2.12
CA TYR A 232 12.18 5.96 -3.28
C TYR A 232 12.68 7.36 -3.66
N ILE A 233 13.88 7.43 -4.22
CA ILE A 233 14.52 8.69 -4.67
C ILE A 233 14.23 9.04 -6.14
N SER A 234 13.49 8.18 -6.84
CA SER A 234 12.96 8.37 -8.19
C SER A 234 11.50 7.90 -8.20
N PRO A 235 10.61 8.53 -9.00
CA PRO A 235 9.24 8.05 -9.14
C PRO A 235 9.19 6.63 -9.70
N ASP A 236 8.07 5.95 -9.47
CA ASP A 236 7.77 4.67 -10.09
C ASP A 236 7.80 4.78 -11.63
N PRO A 237 8.58 3.95 -12.34
CA PRO A 237 8.56 3.88 -13.81
C PRO A 237 7.18 3.58 -14.41
N LEU A 238 6.28 2.95 -13.63
CA LEU A 238 4.88 2.72 -14.04
C LEU A 238 3.99 3.96 -13.80
N GLY A 239 4.55 5.07 -13.35
CA GLY A 239 3.89 6.36 -13.15
C GLY A 239 2.94 6.39 -11.95
N LEU A 240 1.74 6.92 -12.15
CA LEU A 240 0.70 7.01 -11.11
C LEU A 240 -0.24 5.78 -11.07
N ALA A 241 -0.10 4.85 -12.03
CA ALA A 241 -0.85 3.61 -12.05
C ALA A 241 -0.59 2.67 -10.85
N PRO A 242 0.66 2.47 -10.37
CA PRO A 242 0.93 1.60 -9.22
C PRO A 242 0.48 2.22 -7.89
N ALA A 243 0.72 3.51 -7.65
CA ALA A 243 0.41 4.13 -6.37
C ALA A 243 0.02 5.60 -6.54
N PRO A 244 -0.91 6.14 -5.71
CA PRO A 244 -1.22 7.57 -5.67
C PRO A 244 0.02 8.45 -5.39
N ASN A 245 1.03 7.89 -4.72
CA ASN A 245 2.32 8.50 -4.51
C ASN A 245 3.39 7.62 -5.19
N PRO A 246 3.97 8.04 -6.33
CA PRO A 246 4.92 7.20 -7.08
C PRO A 246 6.28 7.07 -6.37
N LEU A 247 6.49 7.79 -5.26
CA LEU A 247 7.73 7.81 -4.49
C LEU A 247 7.64 7.01 -3.18
N THR A 248 6.48 6.48 -2.78
CA THR A 248 6.38 5.67 -1.55
C THR A 248 6.88 4.23 -1.76
N TYR A 249 7.37 3.62 -0.69
CA TYR A 249 7.52 2.16 -0.59
C TYR A 249 6.13 1.53 -0.31
N VAL A 250 6.06 0.43 0.45
CA VAL A 250 4.79 -0.11 0.92
C VAL A 250 4.20 0.69 2.08
N GLY A 251 2.88 0.57 2.32
CA GLY A 251 2.21 1.23 3.44
C GLY A 251 2.57 0.66 4.82
N ASP A 252 2.88 -0.64 4.92
CA ASP A 252 3.36 -1.30 6.14
C ASP A 252 4.51 -2.28 5.81
N PRO A 253 5.76 -1.99 6.19
CA PRO A 253 6.93 -2.80 5.90
C PRO A 253 7.07 -4.02 6.82
N LEU A 254 6.10 -4.27 7.71
CA LEU A 254 5.99 -5.52 8.48
C LEU A 254 5.07 -6.54 7.80
N MET A 255 4.21 -6.08 6.88
CA MET A 255 3.16 -6.88 6.24
C MET A 255 3.32 -7.00 4.72
N ALA A 256 4.13 -6.14 4.10
CA ALA A 256 4.37 -6.13 2.67
C ALA A 256 5.84 -5.78 2.35
N ALA A 257 6.26 -6.13 1.14
CA ALA A 257 7.50 -5.67 0.53
C ALA A 257 7.24 -5.27 -0.92
N ASP A 258 8.16 -4.51 -1.52
CA ASP A 258 8.22 -4.29 -2.97
C ASP A 258 9.54 -4.89 -3.50
N PRO A 259 9.58 -6.19 -3.85
CA PRO A 259 10.83 -6.90 -4.19
C PRO A 259 11.47 -6.49 -5.52
N LEU A 260 10.82 -5.63 -6.29
CA LEU A 260 11.30 -5.14 -7.59
C LEU A 260 11.50 -3.63 -7.60
N GLY A 261 10.91 -2.87 -6.67
CA GLY A 261 10.81 -1.44 -6.88
C GLY A 261 9.77 -1.07 -7.95
N LEU A 262 8.70 -1.85 -8.10
CA LEU A 262 7.58 -1.59 -9.05
C LEU A 262 6.19 -1.95 -8.47
N THR A 263 6.13 -2.40 -7.21
CA THR A 263 4.88 -2.86 -6.61
C THR A 263 3.97 -1.67 -6.37
N SER A 264 2.70 -1.83 -6.75
CA SER A 264 1.65 -0.90 -6.33
C SER A 264 1.63 -0.79 -4.81
N GLY A 265 1.94 0.39 -4.28
CA GLY A 265 1.73 0.77 -2.87
C GLY A 265 0.25 0.86 -2.48
N GLY A 266 -0.60 0.06 -3.12
CA GLY A 266 -2.04 -0.03 -2.99
C GLY A 266 -2.52 -1.42 -3.40
N PHE A 267 -3.65 -1.81 -2.84
CA PHE A 267 -4.33 -3.10 -3.02
C PHE A 267 -4.40 -3.54 -4.50
N GLY A 268 -3.52 -4.48 -4.88
CA GLY A 268 -3.50 -5.08 -6.21
C GLY A 268 -4.77 -5.88 -6.49
N SER A 269 -5.64 -5.32 -7.32
CA SER A 269 -6.97 -5.86 -7.64
C SER A 269 -7.01 -6.63 -8.97
N ASP A 270 -5.95 -7.38 -9.30
CA ASP A 270 -5.98 -8.42 -10.33
C ASP A 270 -5.04 -9.61 -10.02
N PRO A 271 -5.59 -10.83 -9.81
CA PRO A 271 -4.79 -12.05 -9.66
C PRO A 271 -4.06 -12.52 -10.94
N ALA A 272 -4.20 -11.85 -12.09
CA ALA A 272 -3.53 -12.21 -13.34
C ALA A 272 -2.08 -11.69 -13.40
N ASP A 273 -1.80 -10.48 -12.93
CA ASP A 273 -0.50 -9.82 -13.15
C ASP A 273 0.60 -10.34 -12.21
N GLN A 274 0.27 -10.62 -10.94
CA GLN A 274 1.21 -11.22 -9.98
C GLN A 274 1.68 -12.64 -10.36
N ARG A 275 0.99 -13.31 -11.30
CA ARG A 275 1.30 -14.67 -11.75
C ARG A 275 2.37 -14.77 -12.84
N ARG A 276 3.03 -13.67 -13.21
CA ARG A 276 4.23 -13.70 -14.07
C ARG A 276 5.57 -13.68 -13.33
N PHE A 277 5.58 -13.33 -12.03
CA PHE A 277 6.82 -13.26 -11.24
C PHE A 277 6.78 -13.96 -9.87
N SER A 278 5.65 -14.52 -9.43
CA SER A 278 5.60 -15.38 -8.23
C SER A 278 5.44 -16.87 -8.59
N GLY A 279 6.53 -17.63 -8.44
CA GLY A 279 6.60 -19.06 -8.71
C GLY A 279 5.93 -19.93 -7.64
N ARG A 280 4.63 -19.75 -7.38
CA ARG A 280 3.87 -20.60 -6.44
C ARG A 280 3.15 -21.76 -7.14
N THR A 281 3.85 -22.87 -7.32
CA THR A 281 3.24 -24.19 -7.53
C THR A 281 3.34 -25.06 -6.28
N ASN A 282 2.31 -25.02 -5.42
CA ASN A 282 1.90 -26.07 -4.50
C ASN A 282 3.00 -26.94 -3.82
N ALA A 283 3.69 -26.40 -2.82
CA ALA A 283 4.34 -27.23 -1.79
C ALA A 283 3.27 -27.80 -0.83
N GLY A 284 2.75 -29.01 -1.11
CA GLY A 284 1.61 -29.50 -0.31
C GLY A 284 1.02 -30.89 -0.57
N LYS A 285 1.76 -31.86 -1.11
CA LYS A 285 1.49 -33.32 -0.93
C LYS A 285 2.62 -34.20 -1.49
N CYS A 286 3.54 -34.60 -0.61
CA CYS A 286 4.42 -35.73 -0.90
C CYS A 286 3.63 -37.05 -0.77
N SER A 287 3.29 -37.67 -1.90
CA SER A 287 2.92 -39.09 -1.97
C SER A 287 3.92 -39.82 -2.88
N LYS A 288 4.62 -40.82 -2.34
CA LYS A 288 5.60 -41.64 -3.06
C LYS A 288 4.95 -42.41 -4.22
N ALA A 289 5.55 -42.39 -5.42
CA ALA A 289 5.81 -43.58 -6.25
C ALA A 289 6.53 -43.27 -7.58
N ALA A 290 7.41 -44.20 -7.98
CA ALA A 290 7.78 -44.57 -9.36
C ALA A 290 8.37 -43.53 -10.34
N THR A 291 9.71 -43.49 -10.35
CA THR A 291 10.59 -43.68 -11.53
C THR A 291 9.95 -43.72 -12.94
N GLN A 292 10.37 -42.83 -13.85
CA GLN A 292 10.93 -43.22 -15.17
C GLN A 292 11.56 -42.06 -15.96
N ALA A 293 12.41 -42.44 -16.92
CA ALA A 293 13.46 -41.70 -17.62
C ALA A 293 13.04 -40.50 -18.49
N ALA A 294 14.04 -39.67 -18.81
CA ALA A 294 13.95 -38.55 -19.75
C ALA A 294 13.95 -38.98 -21.24
N ALA A 295 13.21 -38.25 -22.08
CA ALA A 295 13.30 -38.26 -23.55
C ALA A 295 12.76 -36.93 -24.14
N PRO A 296 13.09 -36.55 -25.41
CA PRO A 296 13.26 -35.13 -25.75
C PRO A 296 12.20 -34.50 -26.69
N TYR A 297 12.21 -33.17 -26.77
CA TYR A 297 11.48 -32.35 -27.75
C TYR A 297 11.89 -32.63 -29.22
N PRO A 298 10.93 -32.76 -30.15
CA PRO A 298 11.14 -32.53 -31.57
C PRO A 298 10.57 -31.17 -32.07
N LYS A 299 11.11 -30.71 -33.21
CA LYS A 299 10.96 -29.35 -33.77
C LYS A 299 9.92 -29.30 -34.91
N THR A 300 9.32 -28.13 -35.18
CA THR A 300 9.14 -27.45 -36.50
C THR A 300 8.11 -26.31 -36.37
N LYS A 301 8.50 -25.02 -36.44
CA LYS A 301 8.77 -24.13 -37.60
C LYS A 301 7.50 -23.44 -38.21
N PRO A 302 7.60 -22.17 -38.66
CA PRO A 302 6.46 -21.24 -38.70
C PRO A 302 5.93 -20.92 -40.11
N LYS A 303 4.77 -20.26 -40.20
CA LYS A 303 4.37 -19.49 -41.41
C LYS A 303 3.54 -18.24 -41.10
N LYS A 304 3.64 -17.27 -42.03
CA LYS A 304 3.20 -15.87 -41.92
C LYS A 304 1.69 -15.68 -42.08
N GLY A 305 1.21 -14.58 -41.49
CA GLY A 305 -0.19 -14.15 -41.46
C GLY A 305 -0.78 -13.55 -42.75
N SER A 306 -2.02 -13.10 -42.60
CA SER A 306 -2.68 -12.03 -43.36
C SER A 306 -3.78 -11.44 -42.46
N GLY A 307 -4.07 -10.14 -42.60
CA GLY A 307 -4.95 -9.40 -41.68
C GLY A 307 -6.38 -9.21 -42.17
N SER A 308 -7.05 -8.17 -41.61
CA SER A 308 -8.49 -7.84 -41.71
C SER A 308 -9.44 -8.81 -40.96
N GLY A 309 -10.57 -8.37 -40.39
CA GLY A 309 -11.06 -7.01 -40.19
C GLY A 309 -12.61 -6.96 -40.11
N GLY A 310 -13.16 -6.44 -39.00
CA GLY A 310 -14.51 -5.85 -38.95
C GLY A 310 -15.76 -6.77 -39.02
N THR A 311 -16.35 -7.02 -37.85
CA THR A 311 -17.80 -6.85 -37.52
C THR A 311 -18.96 -7.47 -38.35
N SER A 312 -19.98 -7.89 -37.60
CA SER A 312 -21.44 -7.84 -37.91
C SER A 312 -22.20 -9.15 -38.17
N SER A 313 -23.15 -9.38 -37.27
CA SER A 313 -24.29 -10.31 -37.22
C SER A 313 -25.14 -10.49 -38.50
N ASN A 314 -25.65 -11.71 -38.74
CA ASN A 314 -27.06 -12.04 -38.38
C ASN A 314 -27.44 -13.55 -38.44
N GLN A 315 -28.40 -13.92 -37.59
CA GLN A 315 -29.23 -15.15 -37.60
C GLN A 315 -30.50 -14.93 -38.47
N PRO A 316 -31.53 -15.82 -38.59
CA PRO A 316 -31.86 -17.10 -37.91
C PRO A 316 -32.11 -18.26 -38.94
N SER A 317 -32.97 -19.30 -38.83
CA SER A 317 -33.98 -19.79 -37.86
C SER A 317 -34.32 -21.28 -38.07
N GLY A 318 -34.76 -22.00 -37.02
CA GLY A 318 -35.48 -23.29 -37.10
C GLY A 318 -35.96 -23.74 -35.70
N PRO A 319 -37.19 -24.31 -35.51
CA PRO A 319 -37.91 -24.12 -34.23
C PRO A 319 -38.43 -25.38 -33.50
N SER A 320 -38.54 -25.32 -32.15
CA SER A 320 -39.79 -25.59 -31.40
C SER A 320 -39.62 -25.63 -29.86
N LYS A 321 -40.37 -24.78 -29.15
CA LYS A 321 -40.87 -24.95 -27.75
C LYS A 321 -42.39 -24.65 -27.82
N PRO A 322 -43.26 -25.24 -26.97
CA PRO A 322 -43.67 -24.59 -25.70
C PRO A 322 -44.08 -25.64 -24.62
N TRP A 323 -44.63 -25.38 -23.42
CA TRP A 323 -45.08 -24.22 -22.61
C TRP A 323 -45.05 -24.71 -21.14
N GLY A 324 -45.00 -23.94 -20.04
CA GLY A 324 -44.99 -22.51 -19.70
C GLY A 324 -44.98 -22.46 -18.14
N SER A 325 -45.00 -21.36 -17.38
CA SER A 325 -44.92 -19.89 -17.56
C SER A 325 -44.68 -19.31 -16.12
N LYS A 326 -44.25 -18.07 -15.82
CA LYS A 326 -44.26 -16.78 -16.53
C LYS A 326 -43.00 -15.92 -16.21
N ASN A 327 -42.80 -14.93 -17.07
CA ASN A 327 -42.01 -13.70 -16.94
C ASN A 327 -42.70 -12.69 -15.97
N PRO A 328 -42.28 -11.40 -15.81
CA PRO A 328 -40.96 -10.76 -15.65
C PRO A 328 -40.96 -9.75 -14.44
N VAL A 329 -40.04 -8.76 -14.45
CA VAL A 329 -40.07 -7.43 -13.74
C VAL A 329 -39.12 -7.22 -12.53
N SER A 330 -38.26 -6.20 -12.67
CA SER A 330 -37.48 -5.38 -11.72
C SER A 330 -37.01 -5.93 -10.35
N GLY A 331 -35.71 -5.78 -10.06
CA GLY A 331 -35.17 -5.91 -8.70
C GLY A 331 -33.69 -5.51 -8.59
N ARG A 332 -33.43 -4.25 -8.19
CA ARG A 332 -32.08 -3.74 -7.86
C ARG A 332 -31.74 -4.13 -6.40
N THR A 333 -30.44 -4.22 -6.07
CA THR A 333 -29.86 -4.31 -4.68
C THR A 333 -29.92 -5.67 -3.99
N THR A 334 -29.05 -6.09 -3.05
CA THR A 334 -27.68 -5.72 -2.53
C THR A 334 -27.27 -6.86 -1.56
N SER A 335 -26.03 -7.25 -1.28
CA SER A 335 -25.01 -6.58 -0.44
C SER A 335 -23.96 -7.68 -0.08
N GLN A 336 -22.65 -7.52 -0.06
CA GLN A 336 -21.82 -6.38 -0.44
C GLN A 336 -21.23 -6.60 -1.85
N GLY A 337 -21.64 -5.74 -2.77
CA GLY A 337 -20.79 -5.28 -3.87
C GLY A 337 -20.46 -3.79 -3.63
N GLY A 338 -19.82 -3.10 -4.57
CA GLY A 338 -19.41 -3.56 -5.89
C GLY A 338 -18.10 -4.38 -5.87
N GLY A 339 -17.93 -5.44 -6.65
CA GLY A 339 -18.82 -6.02 -7.67
C GLY A 339 -18.63 -7.54 -7.79
N THR A 340 -19.57 -8.22 -8.43
CA THR A 340 -19.67 -9.70 -8.42
C THR A 340 -18.97 -10.37 -9.59
N THR A 341 -18.20 -11.43 -9.32
CA THR A 341 -17.94 -12.50 -10.28
C THR A 341 -18.38 -13.83 -9.68
N SER A 342 -19.18 -14.60 -10.42
CA SER A 342 -19.64 -15.93 -10.00
C SER A 342 -18.59 -17.01 -10.32
N GLY A 343 -18.07 -17.68 -9.31
CA GLY A 343 -17.18 -18.83 -9.44
C GLY A 343 -16.75 -19.34 -8.05
N ASN A 344 -16.80 -20.65 -7.81
CA ASN A 344 -16.62 -21.22 -6.47
C ASN A 344 -15.30 -20.79 -5.79
N GLN A 345 -15.44 -20.17 -4.62
CA GLN A 345 -14.35 -19.81 -3.70
C GLN A 345 -14.67 -20.35 -2.30
N VAL A 346 -14.21 -21.57 -2.03
CA VAL A 346 -13.88 -22.03 -0.66
C VAL A 346 -12.63 -22.92 -0.78
N LEU A 347 -11.50 -22.42 -0.32
CA LEU A 347 -10.24 -23.17 -0.22
C LEU A 347 -9.49 -22.77 1.06
N ASP A 348 -10.09 -23.07 2.21
CA ASP A 348 -9.29 -23.44 3.38
C ASP A 348 -9.92 -24.64 4.10
N GLY A 349 -9.06 -25.52 4.59
CA GLY A 349 -9.35 -26.42 5.71
C GLY A 349 -8.49 -26.02 6.90
N SER A 350 -8.21 -24.72 7.05
CA SER A 350 -7.28 -24.12 8.01
C SER A 350 -7.56 -22.61 8.08
N PRO A 351 -8.14 -22.12 9.18
CA PRO A 351 -8.76 -20.80 9.22
C PRO A 351 -7.75 -19.67 9.07
N ARG A 352 -8.20 -18.55 8.48
CA ARG A 352 -7.50 -17.26 8.56
C ARG A 352 -7.08 -16.97 10.01
N PRO A 353 -5.86 -16.47 10.27
CA PRO A 353 -5.68 -15.61 11.41
C PRO A 353 -6.55 -14.36 11.15
N GLY A 354 -7.57 -14.14 11.97
CA GLY A 354 -8.03 -12.78 12.17
C GLY A 354 -6.88 -11.94 12.74
N GLY A 355 -7.08 -10.62 12.81
CA GLY A 355 -6.36 -9.84 13.81
C GLY A 355 -6.45 -10.55 15.16
N SER A 356 -5.34 -10.56 15.90
CA SER A 356 -5.14 -11.19 17.22
C SER A 356 -6.43 -11.71 17.84
N LYS A 357 -6.61 -13.06 17.89
CA LYS A 357 -7.82 -13.75 18.42
C LYS A 357 -8.50 -12.86 19.47
N PRO A 358 -9.68 -12.30 19.18
CA PRO A 358 -10.17 -11.14 19.91
C PRO A 358 -10.11 -11.42 21.40
N GLN A 359 -9.32 -10.62 22.12
CA GLN A 359 -9.15 -10.77 23.57
C GLN A 359 -10.54 -10.74 24.22
N PRO A 360 -10.77 -11.42 25.36
CA PRO A 360 -12.09 -11.42 26.01
C PRO A 360 -12.60 -9.98 26.26
N GLY A 361 -13.47 -9.48 25.38
CA GLY A 361 -13.91 -8.07 25.34
C GLY A 361 -13.80 -7.36 23.98
N GLU A 362 -13.09 -7.90 22.99
CA GLU A 362 -13.01 -7.31 21.64
C GLU A 362 -14.28 -7.55 20.81
N LEU A 363 -14.66 -6.54 20.02
CA LEU A 363 -15.99 -6.41 19.39
C LEU A 363 -16.12 -7.21 18.08
N THR A 364 -16.06 -8.52 18.22
CA THR A 364 -16.72 -9.57 17.41
C THR A 364 -16.29 -9.88 16.00
N ASP A 365 -16.23 -11.20 15.76
CA ASP A 365 -16.37 -11.78 14.43
C ASP A 365 -17.84 -11.69 13.98
N VAL A 366 -18.06 -10.99 12.88
CA VAL A 366 -19.38 -10.87 12.23
C VAL A 366 -19.85 -12.21 11.67
N LYS A 367 -18.90 -13.12 11.37
CA LYS A 367 -19.16 -14.47 10.88
C LYS A 367 -20.00 -15.29 11.87
N ASP A 368 -19.83 -15.08 13.17
CA ASP A 368 -20.58 -15.83 14.18
C ASP A 368 -22.04 -15.31 14.30
N LEU A 369 -22.29 -14.03 14.03
CA LEU A 369 -23.64 -13.50 13.86
C LEU A 369 -24.31 -13.97 12.55
N GLU A 370 -23.58 -14.03 11.43
CA GLU A 370 -24.08 -14.56 10.15
C GLU A 370 -24.38 -16.08 10.20
N ASN A 371 -23.70 -16.86 11.04
CA ASN A 371 -23.92 -18.31 11.18
C ASN A 371 -24.97 -18.70 12.25
N THR A 372 -25.42 -17.75 13.08
CA THR A 372 -26.41 -18.02 14.14
C THR A 372 -27.83 -17.95 13.58
N LYS A 373 -28.64 -18.99 13.79
CA LYS A 373 -30.07 -19.00 13.41
C LYS A 373 -30.86 -18.00 14.24
N HIS A 374 -31.91 -17.40 13.69
CA HIS A 374 -32.74 -16.44 14.42
C HIS A 374 -33.33 -17.01 15.72
N SER A 375 -33.77 -18.26 15.70
CA SER A 375 -34.25 -19.00 16.89
C SER A 375 -33.22 -19.15 18.02
N SER A 376 -31.94 -18.91 17.73
CA SER A 376 -30.80 -19.05 18.66
C SER A 376 -30.28 -17.71 19.17
N TYR A 377 -30.79 -16.57 18.67
CA TYR A 377 -30.51 -15.26 19.24
C TYR A 377 -31.22 -15.06 20.58
N SER A 378 -30.77 -14.09 21.39
CA SER A 378 -31.53 -13.65 22.57
C SER A 378 -32.95 -13.17 22.21
N PRO A 379 -33.97 -13.39 23.07
CA PRO A 379 -35.34 -12.91 22.82
C PRO A 379 -35.42 -11.40 22.56
N GLU A 380 -34.54 -10.62 23.19
CA GLU A 380 -34.41 -9.18 22.99
C GLU A 380 -33.95 -8.85 21.57
N LEU A 381 -32.89 -9.52 21.08
CA LEU A 381 -32.43 -9.33 19.70
C LEU A 381 -33.44 -9.84 18.67
N GLN A 382 -34.12 -10.97 18.95
CA GLN A 382 -35.20 -11.46 18.07
C GLN A 382 -36.31 -10.40 17.93
N ASN A 383 -36.75 -9.83 19.04
CA ASN A 383 -37.79 -8.79 19.05
C ASN A 383 -37.38 -7.51 18.32
N GLU A 384 -36.11 -7.08 18.39
CA GLU A 384 -35.63 -5.93 17.62
C GLU A 384 -35.47 -6.23 16.13
N LEU A 385 -34.90 -7.39 15.76
CA LEU A 385 -34.75 -7.77 14.35
C LEU A 385 -36.11 -7.94 13.65
N ASN A 386 -37.12 -8.43 14.36
CA ASN A 386 -38.49 -8.54 13.83
C ASN A 386 -39.17 -7.18 13.56
N LYS A 387 -38.60 -6.06 14.06
CA LYS A 387 -39.01 -4.69 13.69
C LYS A 387 -38.24 -4.13 12.48
N VAL A 388 -37.11 -4.75 12.10
CA VAL A 388 -36.30 -4.29 10.96
C VAL A 388 -37.04 -4.62 9.66
N ASN A 389 -37.46 -3.58 8.94
CA ASN A 389 -38.17 -3.75 7.67
C ASN A 389 -37.30 -4.51 6.64
N GLY A 390 -37.84 -5.58 6.06
CA GLY A 390 -37.15 -6.45 5.12
C GLY A 390 -36.21 -7.50 5.75
N TYR A 391 -36.20 -7.65 7.08
CA TYR A 391 -35.54 -8.76 7.75
C TYR A 391 -36.20 -10.11 7.43
N ASN A 392 -35.40 -11.18 7.28
CA ASN A 392 -35.89 -12.52 6.97
C ASN A 392 -35.24 -13.54 7.91
N PRO A 393 -35.88 -13.96 9.03
CA PRO A 393 -35.23 -14.64 10.14
C PRO A 393 -34.35 -15.84 9.76
N ASP A 394 -34.78 -16.68 8.81
CA ASP A 394 -34.04 -17.87 8.37
C ASP A 394 -33.49 -17.76 6.93
N GLY A 395 -33.43 -16.53 6.40
CA GLY A 395 -32.89 -16.23 5.07
C GLY A 395 -31.40 -15.83 5.09
N LYS A 396 -30.94 -15.22 3.98
CA LYS A 396 -29.60 -14.63 3.86
C LYS A 396 -29.48 -13.32 4.65
N ASN A 397 -29.72 -13.35 5.95
CA ASN A 397 -29.43 -12.23 6.83
C ASN A 397 -27.93 -11.99 6.85
N ARG A 398 -27.51 -10.80 6.40
CA ARG A 398 -26.10 -10.43 6.37
C ARG A 398 -25.81 -9.39 7.42
N TRP A 399 -24.98 -9.77 8.38
CA TRP A 399 -24.29 -8.84 9.26
C TRP A 399 -23.02 -8.37 8.58
N ILE A 400 -22.62 -7.13 8.82
CA ILE A 400 -21.52 -6.46 8.13
C ILE A 400 -20.80 -5.56 9.15
N ARG A 401 -19.47 -5.49 9.15
CA ARG A 401 -18.76 -4.47 9.96
C ARG A 401 -18.99 -3.09 9.35
N GLY A 402 -19.22 -2.06 10.16
CA GLY A 402 -19.44 -0.71 9.63
C GLY A 402 -18.28 -0.22 8.74
N HIS A 403 -18.59 0.20 7.51
CA HIS A 403 -17.60 0.51 6.47
C HIS A 403 -17.08 1.95 6.52
N LEU A 404 -16.29 2.26 7.55
CA LEU A 404 -15.45 3.45 7.56
C LEU A 404 -13.99 3.05 7.79
N GLN A 405 -13.33 2.73 6.70
CA GLN A 405 -11.89 2.93 6.58
C GLN A 405 -11.66 4.34 6.04
N ASN A 406 -10.71 5.06 6.63
CA ASN A 406 -10.36 6.45 6.30
C ASN A 406 -9.87 6.60 4.85
N ASP A 407 -9.37 5.48 4.31
CA ASP A 407 -8.60 5.25 3.09
C ASP A 407 -9.25 5.74 1.77
N ASN A 408 -10.48 6.28 1.79
CA ASN A 408 -11.22 6.70 0.59
C ASN A 408 -12.25 7.85 0.79
N LEU A 409 -12.23 8.57 1.93
CA LEU A 409 -13.24 9.61 2.22
C LEU A 409 -12.75 11.05 2.06
N GLY A 410 -11.46 11.29 2.29
CA GLY A 410 -10.82 12.60 2.10
C GLY A 410 -11.10 13.59 3.23
N GLY A 411 -10.06 14.34 3.62
CA GLY A 411 -10.05 15.18 4.82
C GLY A 411 -9.66 14.41 6.09
N PRO A 412 -9.24 15.12 7.15
CA PRO A 412 -8.84 14.51 8.40
C PRO A 412 -10.08 14.06 9.20
N GLY A 413 -10.42 12.78 9.09
CA GLY A 413 -11.49 12.15 9.86
C GLY A 413 -11.02 11.03 10.79
N LEU A 414 -11.83 10.72 11.79
CA LEU A 414 -11.63 9.59 12.72
C LEU A 414 -12.83 8.64 12.67
N SER A 415 -12.55 7.33 12.68
CA SER A 415 -13.58 6.29 12.71
C SER A 415 -13.10 5.14 13.58
N ASP A 416 -13.88 4.78 14.59
CA ASP A 416 -13.57 3.66 15.48
C ASP A 416 -13.74 2.30 14.78
N ASN A 417 -13.15 1.24 15.35
CA ASN A 417 -13.42 -0.12 14.89
C ASN A 417 -14.90 -0.47 15.10
N MET A 418 -15.64 -0.53 14.00
CA MET A 418 -17.09 -0.48 14.02
C MET A 418 -17.74 -1.78 14.50
N THR A 419 -18.78 -1.61 15.31
CA THR A 419 -19.74 -2.65 15.71
C THR A 419 -20.40 -3.35 14.50
N PRO A 420 -20.90 -4.60 14.65
CA PRO A 420 -21.73 -5.23 13.64
C PRO A 420 -22.99 -4.42 13.31
N LEU A 421 -23.23 -4.22 12.01
CA LEU A 421 -24.44 -3.62 11.45
C LEU A 421 -25.23 -4.69 10.69
N THR A 422 -26.55 -4.54 10.64
CA THR A 422 -27.35 -5.29 9.65
C THR A 422 -27.09 -4.77 8.24
N SER A 423 -27.41 -5.56 7.22
CA SER A 423 -27.35 -5.14 5.82
C SER A 423 -28.21 -3.89 5.54
N THR A 424 -29.33 -3.72 6.24
CA THR A 424 -30.21 -2.53 6.17
C THR A 424 -29.51 -1.31 6.78
N ALA A 425 -28.95 -1.44 7.99
CA ALA A 425 -28.22 -0.37 8.65
C ALA A 425 -27.00 0.09 7.83
N ASN A 426 -26.24 -0.86 7.29
CA ASN A 426 -25.11 -0.57 6.40
C ASN A 426 -25.53 0.14 5.10
N LYS A 427 -26.66 -0.23 4.50
CA LYS A 427 -27.20 0.43 3.29
C LYS A 427 -27.57 1.89 3.56
N ASN A 428 -28.18 2.17 4.71
CA ASN A 428 -28.57 3.52 5.11
C ASN A 428 -27.33 4.39 5.42
N MET A 429 -26.34 3.84 6.13
CA MET A 429 -25.05 4.49 6.38
C MET A 429 -24.34 4.90 5.09
N SER A 430 -24.29 3.98 4.12
CA SER A 430 -23.61 4.21 2.84
C SER A 430 -24.32 5.27 1.99
N GLY A 431 -25.66 5.25 1.96
CA GLY A 431 -26.48 6.20 1.21
C GLY A 431 -26.51 7.62 1.78
N SER A 432 -26.62 7.76 3.11
CA SER A 432 -26.92 9.04 3.76
C SER A 432 -25.71 9.76 4.38
N PHE A 433 -24.56 9.09 4.52
CA PHE A 433 -23.36 9.68 5.13
C PHE A 433 -22.08 9.44 4.30
N GLU A 434 -21.76 8.18 4.01
CA GLU A 434 -20.54 7.80 3.29
C GLU A 434 -20.52 8.37 1.84
N GLY A 435 -21.62 8.20 1.10
CA GLY A 435 -21.77 8.72 -0.27
C GLY A 435 -21.63 10.24 -0.36
N PRO A 436 -22.33 11.03 0.48
CA PRO A 436 -22.10 12.47 0.59
C PRO A 436 -20.65 12.86 0.88
N LEU A 437 -19.95 12.18 1.80
CA LEU A 437 -18.52 12.44 2.09
C LEU A 437 -17.62 12.24 0.86
N LYS A 438 -17.74 11.08 0.20
CA LYS A 438 -16.99 10.77 -1.04
C LYS A 438 -17.21 11.83 -2.12
N ASN A 439 -18.47 12.21 -2.33
CA ASN A 439 -18.84 13.23 -3.30
C ASN A 439 -18.34 14.64 -2.91
N ALA A 440 -18.18 14.92 -1.62
CA ALA A 440 -17.67 16.20 -1.15
C ALA A 440 -16.18 16.34 -1.49
N ASN A 441 -15.35 15.33 -1.17
CA ASN A 441 -13.92 15.40 -1.46
C ASN A 441 -13.63 15.56 -2.96
N VAL A 442 -14.26 14.76 -3.82
CA VAL A 442 -14.11 14.86 -5.29
C VAL A 442 -14.42 16.28 -5.80
N ARG A 443 -15.39 16.98 -5.21
CA ARG A 443 -15.75 18.35 -5.60
C ARG A 443 -14.82 19.40 -5.04
N LEU A 444 -14.28 19.19 -3.86
CA LEU A 444 -13.23 20.05 -3.30
C LEU A 444 -11.96 19.98 -4.16
N ASP A 445 -11.59 18.79 -4.63
CA ASP A 445 -10.45 18.62 -5.54
C ASP A 445 -10.70 19.28 -6.91
N GLN A 446 -11.92 19.18 -7.46
CA GLN A 446 -12.32 19.91 -8.67
C GLN A 446 -12.29 21.44 -8.48
N LEU A 447 -12.73 21.93 -7.31
CA LEU A 447 -12.74 23.36 -6.99
C LEU A 447 -11.33 23.92 -6.79
N LYS A 448 -10.43 23.14 -6.17
CA LYS A 448 -9.03 23.52 -5.92
C LYS A 448 -8.13 23.41 -7.14
N SER A 449 -8.32 22.39 -7.97
CA SER A 449 -7.58 22.23 -9.23
C SER A 449 -7.89 23.31 -10.27
N LYS A 450 -9.07 23.95 -10.18
CA LYS A 450 -9.43 25.10 -11.02
C LYS A 450 -10.02 26.25 -10.20
N LEU A 451 -9.13 26.94 -9.49
CA LEU A 451 -9.46 28.19 -8.79
C LEU A 451 -10.06 29.24 -9.75
N PRO A 452 -10.99 30.09 -9.27
CA PRO A 452 -11.67 31.07 -10.11
C PRO A 452 -10.72 32.13 -10.67
N SER A 453 -10.94 32.51 -11.95
CA SER A 453 -10.25 33.64 -12.57
C SER A 453 -10.79 34.98 -12.05
N ASP A 454 -10.06 36.08 -12.27
CA ASP A 454 -10.53 37.42 -11.90
C ASP A 454 -11.87 37.76 -12.59
N ALA A 455 -12.07 37.27 -13.82
CA ALA A 455 -13.32 37.42 -14.55
C ALA A 455 -14.48 36.64 -13.93
N ASP A 456 -14.23 35.46 -13.36
CA ASP A 456 -15.25 34.66 -12.66
C ASP A 456 -15.62 35.29 -11.31
N LEU A 457 -14.63 35.84 -10.58
CA LEU A 457 -14.85 36.55 -9.32
C LEU A 457 -15.58 37.88 -9.51
N ASN A 458 -15.24 38.64 -10.55
CA ASN A 458 -15.97 39.84 -10.95
C ASN A 458 -17.43 39.49 -11.30
N ARG A 459 -17.66 38.43 -12.08
CA ARG A 459 -19.02 37.96 -12.44
C ARG A 459 -19.83 37.47 -11.23
N ALA A 460 -19.15 36.91 -10.22
CA ALA A 460 -19.74 36.55 -8.93
C ALA A 460 -19.93 37.75 -7.96
N GLY A 461 -19.59 38.97 -8.39
CA GLY A 461 -19.81 40.20 -7.63
C GLY A 461 -18.83 40.42 -6.48
N PHE A 462 -17.55 40.04 -6.66
CA PHE A 462 -16.46 40.39 -5.75
C PHE A 462 -15.64 41.57 -6.30
N SER A 463 -15.10 42.39 -5.39
CA SER A 463 -14.13 43.44 -5.70
C SER A 463 -12.72 42.86 -5.88
N PRO A 464 -11.82 43.51 -6.64
CA PRO A 464 -10.44 43.03 -6.83
C PRO A 464 -9.65 42.82 -5.53
N SER A 465 -9.94 43.60 -4.49
CA SER A 465 -9.38 43.44 -3.13
C SER A 465 -9.73 42.11 -2.46
N GLU A 466 -10.83 41.48 -2.84
CA GLU A 466 -11.29 40.21 -2.25
C GLU A 466 -10.71 38.98 -2.97
N TYR A 467 -10.17 39.12 -4.18
CA TYR A 467 -9.89 37.97 -5.05
C TYR A 467 -8.90 36.96 -4.48
N ASN A 468 -7.82 37.43 -3.85
CA ASN A 468 -6.84 36.55 -3.24
C ASN A 468 -7.42 35.85 -1.99
N LYS A 469 -8.19 36.58 -1.17
CA LYS A 469 -8.91 35.99 -0.02
C LYS A 469 -9.84 34.86 -0.46
N VAL A 470 -10.67 35.06 -1.49
CA VAL A 470 -11.59 34.02 -1.98
C VAL A 470 -10.82 32.79 -2.48
N ARG A 471 -9.69 32.98 -3.17
CA ARG A 471 -8.84 31.87 -3.64
C ARG A 471 -8.20 31.10 -2.49
N ASP A 472 -7.71 31.80 -1.48
CA ASP A 472 -7.05 31.17 -0.33
C ASP A 472 -8.06 30.47 0.60
N ASP A 473 -9.24 31.06 0.80
CA ASP A 473 -10.37 30.40 1.48
C ASP A 473 -10.77 29.10 0.74
N ILE A 474 -10.83 29.10 -0.61
CA ILE A 474 -11.10 27.89 -1.41
C ILE A 474 -10.00 26.83 -1.25
N LYS A 475 -8.71 27.21 -1.23
CA LYS A 475 -7.60 26.25 -1.00
C LYS A 475 -7.74 25.58 0.38
N ASN A 476 -8.13 26.36 1.38
CA ASN A 476 -8.28 25.92 2.77
C ASN A 476 -9.59 25.15 3.04
N LEU A 477 -10.57 25.21 2.14
CA LEU A 477 -11.85 24.50 2.27
C LEU A 477 -11.65 22.96 2.33
N HIS A 478 -12.10 22.31 3.39
CA HIS A 478 -12.05 20.84 3.54
C HIS A 478 -13.24 20.31 4.34
N VAL A 479 -13.40 18.98 4.40
CA VAL A 479 -14.35 18.31 5.30
C VAL A 479 -13.58 17.73 6.48
N GLU A 480 -14.09 17.94 7.69
CA GLU A 480 -13.76 17.13 8.87
C GLU A 480 -14.94 16.21 9.16
N TYR A 481 -14.68 14.98 9.60
CA TYR A 481 -15.73 14.05 10.02
C TYR A 481 -15.28 13.16 11.18
N SER A 482 -16.22 12.68 11.98
CA SER A 482 -15.97 11.61 12.94
C SER A 482 -17.13 10.62 12.96
N VAL A 483 -16.83 9.34 13.17
CA VAL A 483 -17.85 8.33 13.46
C VAL A 483 -17.42 7.48 14.63
N ASN A 484 -18.21 7.59 15.70
CA ASN A 484 -17.93 6.99 16.99
C ASN A 484 -19.01 5.95 17.28
N ALA A 485 -18.62 4.78 17.78
CA ALA A 485 -19.59 3.78 18.21
C ALA A 485 -20.08 4.12 19.62
N SER A 486 -21.40 3.99 19.90
CA SER A 486 -21.94 4.26 21.23
C SER A 486 -21.21 3.42 22.31
N PRO A 487 -20.86 4.01 23.47
CA PRO A 487 -20.25 3.26 24.57
C PRO A 487 -21.20 2.19 25.13
N ASN A 488 -22.51 2.32 24.87
CA ASN A 488 -23.53 1.38 25.34
C ASN A 488 -23.67 0.19 24.39
N VAL A 489 -23.68 -1.01 24.96
CA VAL A 489 -24.07 -2.25 24.28
C VAL A 489 -25.60 -2.36 24.29
N LYS A 490 -26.19 -2.79 23.17
CA LYS A 490 -27.63 -2.90 22.97
C LYS A 490 -28.24 -4.12 23.66
N PHE A 491 -27.50 -5.23 23.73
CA PHE A 491 -27.93 -6.51 24.31
C PHE A 491 -26.96 -7.01 25.41
N PRO A 492 -26.72 -6.24 26.50
CA PRO A 492 -25.70 -6.57 27.49
C PRO A 492 -25.93 -7.91 28.20
N ASN A 493 -27.19 -8.34 28.30
CA ASN A 493 -27.61 -9.57 28.98
C ASN A 493 -27.71 -10.79 28.05
N SER A 494 -27.45 -10.65 26.74
CA SER A 494 -27.56 -11.80 25.82
C SER A 494 -26.57 -12.90 26.25
N PRO A 495 -26.96 -14.19 26.26
CA PRO A 495 -26.03 -15.29 26.53
C PRO A 495 -24.93 -15.39 25.46
N ASN A 496 -25.23 -14.94 24.23
CA ASN A 496 -24.32 -14.96 23.11
C ASN A 496 -23.29 -13.80 23.19
N PRO A 497 -21.97 -14.07 23.29
CA PRO A 497 -20.96 -13.02 23.35
C PRO A 497 -20.95 -12.12 22.12
N PHE A 498 -21.42 -12.60 20.96
CA PHE A 498 -21.39 -11.82 19.72
C PHE A 498 -22.50 -10.76 19.67
N GLU A 499 -23.63 -11.02 20.32
CA GLU A 499 -24.73 -10.05 20.47
C GLU A 499 -24.36 -8.94 21.47
N ARG A 500 -23.55 -9.27 22.48
CA ARG A 500 -23.02 -8.32 23.48
C ARG A 500 -22.00 -7.31 22.93
N SER A 501 -21.74 -7.31 21.62
CA SER A 501 -20.90 -6.30 20.95
C SER A 501 -21.67 -5.24 20.17
N ILE A 502 -22.94 -5.53 19.89
CA ILE A 502 -23.79 -4.68 19.07
C ILE A 502 -24.00 -3.41 19.89
N ARG A 503 -23.44 -2.29 19.42
CA ARG A 503 -23.60 -1.00 20.09
C ARG A 503 -24.99 -0.46 19.80
N ASP A 504 -25.49 0.38 20.69
CA ASP A 504 -26.84 0.93 20.59
C ASP A 504 -27.06 1.71 19.28
N HIS A 505 -26.16 2.66 19.00
CA HIS A 505 -26.13 3.52 17.82
C HIS A 505 -24.68 3.88 17.43
N LEU A 506 -24.53 4.47 16.25
CA LEU A 506 -23.33 5.22 15.83
C LEU A 506 -23.61 6.71 15.94
N GLU A 507 -22.66 7.50 16.40
CA GLU A 507 -22.72 8.97 16.31
C GLU A 507 -21.99 9.42 15.05
N LEU A 508 -22.64 10.23 14.22
CA LEU A 508 -22.14 10.69 12.93
C LEU A 508 -21.93 12.22 12.94
N ASN A 509 -20.70 12.65 12.66
CA ASN A 509 -20.30 14.04 12.59
C ASN A 509 -19.63 14.32 11.25
N ALA A 510 -20.05 15.34 10.52
CA ALA A 510 -19.34 15.85 9.34
C ALA A 510 -19.59 17.35 9.17
N GLU A 511 -18.54 18.12 8.90
CA GLU A 511 -18.62 19.58 8.73
C GLU A 511 -17.58 20.11 7.73
N TYR A 512 -17.94 21.17 6.99
CA TYR A 512 -16.98 21.88 6.12
C TYR A 512 -16.20 22.92 6.91
N LYS A 513 -14.87 22.77 6.98
CA LYS A 513 -13.96 23.78 7.50
C LYS A 513 -13.49 24.69 6.37
N GLY A 514 -13.37 25.99 6.64
CA GLY A 514 -13.00 27.00 5.63
C GLY A 514 -14.16 27.47 4.74
N LEU A 515 -15.40 27.09 5.03
CA LEU A 515 -16.60 27.50 4.26
C LEU A 515 -17.06 28.91 4.64
N THR A 516 -16.26 29.93 4.27
CA THR A 516 -16.56 31.35 4.53
C THR A 516 -17.78 31.85 3.75
N PRO A 517 -18.43 32.96 4.16
CA PRO A 517 -19.55 33.55 3.42
C PRO A 517 -19.20 33.89 1.97
N GLU A 518 -17.94 34.28 1.72
CA GLU A 518 -17.45 34.56 0.37
C GLU A 518 -17.35 33.28 -0.47
N VAL A 519 -16.85 32.18 0.10
CA VAL A 519 -16.83 30.87 -0.57
C VAL A 519 -18.25 30.37 -0.84
N GLN A 520 -19.18 30.53 0.12
CA GLN A 520 -20.59 30.19 -0.07
C GLN A 520 -21.22 31.01 -1.20
N LYS A 521 -20.97 32.32 -1.26
CA LYS A 521 -21.42 33.22 -2.35
C LYS A 521 -20.87 32.78 -3.72
N TYR A 522 -19.58 32.43 -3.81
CA TYR A 522 -18.99 31.93 -5.05
C TYR A 522 -19.58 30.58 -5.49
N ILE A 523 -19.75 29.64 -4.56
CA ILE A 523 -20.38 28.33 -4.81
C ILE A 523 -21.84 28.49 -5.27
N ALA A 524 -22.60 29.38 -4.62
CA ALA A 524 -23.98 29.71 -4.99
C ALA A 524 -24.10 30.47 -6.33
N PHE A 525 -23.01 31.07 -6.82
CA PHE A 525 -22.93 31.64 -8.16
C PHE A 525 -22.63 30.54 -9.22
N ALA A 526 -21.72 29.60 -8.92
CA ALA A 526 -21.29 28.52 -9.82
C ALA A 526 -22.30 27.35 -9.98
N LYS A 527 -23.61 27.65 -9.91
CA LYS A 527 -24.75 26.75 -9.63
C LYS A 527 -24.90 25.48 -10.47
N GLU A 528 -24.27 25.38 -11.64
CA GLU A 528 -24.34 24.19 -12.51
C GLU A 528 -23.13 23.26 -12.39
N LYS A 529 -22.08 23.63 -11.63
CA LYS A 529 -20.82 22.86 -11.60
C LYS A 529 -20.37 22.46 -10.20
N ASN A 530 -20.62 23.28 -9.18
CA ASN A 530 -20.12 23.05 -7.83
C ASN A 530 -21.24 23.17 -6.79
N PHE A 531 -21.95 22.08 -6.47
CA PHE A 531 -22.76 22.02 -5.25
C PHE A 531 -22.04 21.22 -4.17
N LEU A 532 -22.01 21.69 -2.91
CA LEU A 532 -21.50 20.90 -1.80
C LEU A 532 -22.57 19.91 -1.35
N PRO A 533 -22.27 18.60 -1.21
CA PRO A 533 -23.18 17.65 -0.58
C PRO A 533 -23.58 18.10 0.83
N GLN A 534 -24.85 17.92 1.17
CA GLN A 534 -25.32 18.09 2.54
C GLN A 534 -25.01 16.82 3.35
N PHE A 535 -24.60 17.02 4.60
CA PHE A 535 -24.40 15.96 5.58
C PHE A 535 -25.56 15.94 6.58
N PRO A 536 -25.80 14.82 7.28
CA PRO A 536 -26.61 14.81 8.49
C PRO A 536 -26.10 15.86 9.51
N PRO A 537 -26.99 16.45 10.34
CA PRO A 537 -26.57 17.33 11.42
C PRO A 537 -25.48 16.72 12.31
N LYS A 538 -24.59 17.55 12.85
CA LYS A 538 -23.58 17.11 13.81
C LYS A 538 -24.26 16.49 15.04
N GLY A 539 -23.80 15.30 15.45
CA GLY A 539 -24.38 14.52 16.54
C GLY A 539 -25.55 13.61 16.13
N THR A 540 -25.87 13.50 14.83
CA THR A 540 -26.93 12.58 14.36
C THR A 540 -26.59 11.14 14.76
N LYS A 541 -27.55 10.43 15.34
CA LYS A 541 -27.39 9.05 15.77
C LYS A 541 -27.98 8.11 14.73
N MET A 542 -27.23 7.09 14.33
CA MET A 542 -27.72 6.04 13.45
C MET A 542 -27.84 4.72 14.21
N ASP A 543 -29.05 4.19 14.28
CA ASP A 543 -29.34 2.90 14.90
C ASP A 543 -28.63 1.75 14.14
N THR A 544 -27.92 0.89 14.89
CA THR A 544 -27.07 -0.18 14.31
C THR A 544 -27.83 -1.35 13.68
N LEU A 545 -29.13 -1.49 13.96
CA LEU A 545 -29.96 -2.59 13.48
C LEU A 545 -30.90 -2.16 12.36
N THR A 546 -31.53 -1.01 12.53
CA THR A 546 -32.53 -0.47 11.59
C THR A 546 -31.92 0.49 10.57
N GLY A 547 -30.79 1.14 10.90
CA GLY A 547 -30.25 2.25 10.12
C GLY A 547 -31.10 3.50 10.18
N ALA A 548 -31.99 3.65 11.16
CA ALA A 548 -32.75 4.87 11.38
C ALA A 548 -31.83 5.97 11.91
N PHE A 549 -32.00 7.20 11.43
CA PHE A 549 -31.30 8.38 11.91
C PHE A 549 -32.19 9.15 12.90
N SER A 550 -31.62 9.64 14.00
CA SER A 550 -32.29 10.43 15.05
C SER A 550 -31.42 11.56 15.61
#